data_AF-A0A0X8D2L1-F1
#
_entry.id   AF-A0A0X8D2L1-F1
#
_cell.length_a   1.000
_cell.length_b   1.000
_cell.length_c   1.000
_cell.angle_alpha   90.00
_cell.angle_beta   90.00
_cell.angle_gamma   90.00
#
_symmetry.space_group_name_H-M   'P 1'
#
loop_
_entity.id
_entity.type
_entity.pdbx_description
1 polymer ?
#
loop_
_entity_poly.entity_id
_entity_poly.type
_entity_poly.pdbx_seq_one_letter_code
_entity_poly.pdbx_strand_id
1 'polypeptide(L)'
;MGKFINGWLMITLCYFTVFLVATTLYGLITGLPIDRYRIYSGTYLGILLIIVPYFLTGIYARMFFSHPVKSAFWLSVVPVVCEKVLIYFIGAVLLAAGGDGDTSGVTVMNFIEAEAAPYFTPVYVILGFLSIPFSMWIASRKKVSVQSM
;
A
#
# COMPACT_ATOMS: atom_id res chain seq x y z
N MET A 1 3.44 2.97 23.08
CA MET A 1 3.77 3.75 21.87
C MET A 1 4.76 3.03 20.95
N GLY A 2 5.96 2.65 21.43
CA GLY A 2 7.04 2.12 20.58
C GLY A 2 6.68 0.94 19.65
N LYS A 3 5.85 -0.01 20.11
CA LYS A 3 5.39 -1.13 19.27
C LYS A 3 4.54 -0.67 18.06
N PHE A 4 3.78 0.41 18.19
CA PHE A 4 3.01 0.96 17.06
C PHE A 4 3.92 1.64 16.04
N ILE A 5 4.89 2.43 16.51
CA ILE A 5 5.88 3.10 15.66
C ILE A 5 6.70 2.06 14.89
N ASN A 6 7.19 1.02 15.57
CA ASN A 6 7.92 -0.08 14.94
C ASN A 6 7.06 -0.83 13.91
N GLY A 7 5.79 -1.05 14.23
CA GLY A 7 4.83 -1.63 13.29
C GLY A 7 4.67 -0.78 12.03
N TRP A 8 4.44 0.53 12.17
CA TRP A 8 4.35 1.42 11.02
C TRP A 8 5.63 1.47 10.18
N LEU A 9 6.80 1.56 10.82
CA LEU A 9 8.09 1.52 10.12
C LEU A 9 8.28 0.21 9.34
N MET A 10 7.95 -0.93 9.95
CA MET A 10 8.03 -2.24 9.29
C MET A 10 7.10 -2.31 8.07
N ILE A 11 5.87 -1.81 8.19
CA ILE A 11 4.89 -1.79 7.10
C ILE A 11 5.38 -0.91 5.95
N THR A 12 5.89 0.28 6.26
CA THR A 12 6.43 1.21 5.27
C THR A 12 7.65 0.63 4.55
N LEU A 13 8.60 0.02 5.27
CA LEU A 13 9.76 -0.63 4.66
C LEU A 13 9.36 -1.83 3.80
N CYS A 14 8.41 -2.64 4.28
CA CYS A 14 7.86 -3.75 3.50
C CYS A 14 7.20 -3.23 2.22
N TYR A 15 6.43 -2.16 2.31
CA TYR A 15 5.77 -1.54 1.17
C TYR A 15 6.79 -1.13 0.10
N PHE A 16 7.82 -0.37 0.46
CA PHE A 16 8.83 0.07 -0.51
C PHE A 16 9.63 -1.10 -1.09
N THR A 17 9.90 -2.13 -0.28
CA THR A 17 10.58 -3.35 -0.74
C THR A 17 9.71 -4.09 -1.75
N VAL A 18 8.42 -4.29 -1.45
CA VAL A 18 7.47 -4.93 -2.36
C VAL A 18 7.30 -4.11 -3.63
N PHE A 19 7.24 -2.78 -3.52
CA PHE A 19 7.17 -1.89 -4.68
C PHE A 19 8.37 -2.11 -5.60
N LEU A 20 9.59 -2.01 -5.08
CA LEU A 20 10.81 -2.16 -5.87
C LEU A 20 10.90 -3.56 -6.51
N VAL A 21 10.59 -4.61 -5.76
CA VAL A 21 10.64 -5.98 -6.27
C VAL A 21 9.57 -6.23 -7.31
N ALA A 22 8.32 -5.83 -7.06
CA ALA A 22 7.21 -6.05 -7.98
C ALA A 22 7.38 -5.26 -9.28
N THR A 23 7.88 -4.03 -9.21
CA THR A 23 8.17 -3.21 -10.39
C THR A 23 9.28 -3.84 -11.24
N THR A 24 10.37 -4.26 -10.60
CA THR A 24 11.49 -4.95 -11.27
C THR A 24 11.03 -6.26 -11.91
N LEU A 25 10.28 -7.09 -11.18
CA LEU A 25 9.77 -8.37 -11.67
C LEU A 25 8.80 -8.19 -12.84
N TYR A 26 7.92 -7.19 -12.79
CA TYR A 26 7.02 -6.89 -13.90
C TYR A 26 7.80 -6.59 -15.18
N GLY A 27 8.82 -5.73 -15.10
CA GLY A 27 9.69 -5.41 -16.24
C GLY A 27 10.45 -6.62 -16.77
N LEU A 28 10.99 -7.47 -15.90
CA LEU A 28 11.70 -8.69 -16.29
C LEU A 28 10.80 -9.73 -16.96
N ILE A 29 9.56 -9.90 -16.49
CA ILE A 29 8.62 -10.90 -17.01
C ILE A 29 8.00 -10.44 -18.32
N THR A 30 7.59 -9.18 -18.40
CA THR A 30 6.81 -8.67 -19.54
C THR A 30 7.69 -8.04 -20.62
N GLY A 31 8.92 -7.66 -20.30
CA GLY A 31 9.79 -6.87 -21.18
C GLY A 31 9.27 -5.46 -21.46
N LEU A 32 8.25 -5.00 -20.71
CA LEU A 32 7.56 -3.74 -20.94
C LEU A 32 7.79 -2.78 -19.77
N PRO A 33 7.87 -1.46 -20.05
CA PRO A 33 7.94 -0.48 -18.99
C PRO A 33 6.56 -0.34 -18.32
N ILE A 34 6.56 -0.07 -17.02
CA ILE A 34 5.35 -0.06 -16.17
C ILE A 34 4.34 1.00 -16.60
N ASP A 35 4.79 2.07 -17.22
CA ASP A 35 4.01 3.22 -17.66
C ASP A 35 3.26 2.99 -18.98
N ARG A 36 3.56 1.92 -19.74
CA ARG A 36 2.91 1.66 -21.05
C ARG A 36 1.53 1.02 -20.94
N TYR A 37 1.33 0.16 -19.95
CA TYR A 37 0.07 -0.58 -19.72
C TYR A 37 -0.46 -0.33 -18.31
N ARG A 38 -0.58 0.96 -17.95
CA ARG A 38 -0.84 1.48 -16.59
C ARG A 38 -1.96 0.77 -15.84
N ILE A 39 -3.07 0.44 -16.53
CA ILE A 39 -4.18 -0.29 -15.91
C ILE A 39 -3.73 -1.69 -15.43
N TYR A 40 -3.01 -2.44 -16.27
CA TYR A 40 -2.59 -3.81 -15.95
C TYR A 40 -1.39 -3.82 -14.99
N SER A 41 -0.35 -3.05 -15.27
CA SER A 41 0.83 -2.93 -14.43
C SER A 41 0.47 -2.32 -13.07
N GLY A 42 -0.33 -1.26 -13.05
CA GLY A 42 -0.82 -0.60 -11.85
C GLY A 42 -1.71 -1.49 -10.99
N THR A 43 -2.60 -2.28 -11.61
CA THR A 43 -3.39 -3.28 -10.87
C THR A 43 -2.51 -4.37 -10.28
N TYR A 44 -1.56 -4.91 -11.05
CA TYR A 44 -0.61 -5.93 -10.58
C TYR A 44 0.19 -5.43 -9.36
N LEU A 45 0.80 -4.24 -9.49
CA LEU A 45 1.55 -3.60 -8.41
C LEU A 45 0.67 -3.32 -7.20
N GLY A 46 -0.51 -2.74 -7.44
CA GLY A 46 -1.44 -2.35 -6.39
C GLY A 46 -1.91 -3.54 -5.54
N ILE A 47 -2.20 -4.68 -6.16
CA ILE A 47 -2.55 -5.92 -5.45
C ILE A 47 -1.42 -6.34 -4.52
N LEU A 48 -0.18 -6.38 -5.00
CA LEU A 48 0.96 -6.82 -4.21
C LEU A 48 1.26 -5.86 -3.04
N LEU A 49 1.21 -4.56 -3.32
CA LEU A 49 1.40 -3.49 -2.32
C LEU A 49 0.33 -3.48 -1.22
N ILE A 50 -0.82 -4.10 -1.46
CA ILE A 50 -1.88 -4.21 -0.47
C ILE A 50 -1.83 -5.55 0.26
N ILE A 51 -1.66 -6.66 -0.45
CA ILE A 51 -1.74 -7.97 0.20
C ILE A 51 -0.53 -8.19 1.11
N VAL A 52 0.68 -7.96 0.61
CA VAL A 52 1.90 -8.36 1.33
C VAL A 52 2.11 -7.54 2.60
N PRO A 53 2.10 -6.18 2.56
CA PRO A 53 2.35 -5.41 3.77
C PRO A 53 1.28 -5.64 4.85
N TYR A 54 0.00 -5.72 4.46
CA TYR A 54 -1.10 -5.86 5.42
C TYR A 54 -1.25 -7.27 5.99
N PHE A 55 -0.82 -8.29 5.24
CA PHE A 55 -0.61 -9.63 5.77
C PHE A 55 0.45 -9.63 6.88
N LEU A 56 1.61 -9.00 6.62
CA LEU A 56 2.68 -8.86 7.63
C LEU A 56 2.24 -8.01 8.82
N THR A 57 1.46 -6.95 8.61
CA THR A 57 0.84 -6.17 9.70
C THR A 57 0.03 -7.06 10.64
N GLY A 58 -0.78 -7.96 10.08
CA GLY A 58 -1.61 -8.88 10.87
C GLY A 58 -0.76 -9.86 11.68
N ILE A 59 0.30 -10.40 11.07
CA ILE A 59 1.27 -11.26 11.75
C ILE A 59 1.97 -10.49 12.89
N TYR A 60 2.45 -9.29 12.62
CA TYR A 60 3.12 -8.44 13.59
C TYR A 60 2.22 -8.11 14.78
N ALA A 61 0.98 -7.70 14.51
CA ALA A 61 -0.01 -7.42 15.55
C ALA A 61 -0.25 -8.65 16.44
N ARG A 62 -0.31 -9.84 15.84
CA ARG A 62 -0.46 -11.13 16.54
C ARG A 62 0.74 -11.45 17.42
N MET A 63 1.96 -11.17 16.97
CA MET A 63 3.18 -11.51 17.71
C MET A 63 3.42 -10.57 18.89
N PHE A 64 3.23 -9.26 18.70
CA PHE A 64 3.77 -8.27 19.63
C PHE A 64 2.74 -7.60 20.56
N PHE A 65 1.43 -7.78 20.32
CA PHE A 65 0.38 -7.12 21.09
C PHE A 65 -0.47 -8.08 21.94
N SER A 66 -1.02 -7.55 23.04
CA SER A 66 -1.97 -8.24 23.91
C SER A 66 -3.37 -8.30 23.30
N HIS A 67 -3.74 -7.30 22.50
CA HIS A 67 -4.99 -7.22 21.76
C HIS A 67 -4.71 -7.15 20.24
N PRO A 68 -4.40 -8.29 19.58
CA PRO A 68 -3.94 -8.32 18.20
C PRO A 68 -4.88 -7.66 17.20
N VAL A 69 -6.17 -7.99 17.24
CA VAL A 69 -7.16 -7.52 16.26
C VAL A 69 -7.33 -6.00 16.33
N LYS A 70 -7.50 -5.44 17.54
CA LYS A 70 -7.57 -3.99 17.76
C LYS A 70 -6.28 -3.29 17.31
N SER A 71 -5.13 -3.91 17.56
CA SER A 71 -3.83 -3.34 17.18
C SER A 71 -3.61 -3.39 15.67
N ALA A 72 -4.01 -4.47 15.00
CA ALA A 72 -3.97 -4.63 13.54
C ALA A 72 -4.83 -3.58 12.84
N PHE A 73 -6.02 -3.28 13.38
CA PHE A 73 -6.86 -2.18 12.89
C PHE A 73 -6.09 -0.86 12.88
N TRP A 74 -5.54 -0.44 14.03
CA TRP A 74 -4.82 0.84 14.12
C TRP A 74 -3.51 0.88 13.33
N LEU A 75 -2.80 -0.24 13.28
CA LEU A 75 -1.59 -0.39 12.46
C LEU A 75 -1.89 -0.32 10.96
N SER A 76 -3.11 -0.68 10.54
CA SER A 76 -3.51 -0.69 9.13
C SER A 76 -4.18 0.61 8.70
N VAL A 77 -5.15 1.10 9.49
CA VAL A 77 -5.96 2.28 9.16
C VAL A 77 -5.08 3.51 8.94
N VAL A 78 -4.09 3.74 9.81
CA VAL A 78 -3.25 4.93 9.73
C VAL A 78 -2.46 4.94 8.41
N PRO A 79 -1.66 3.90 8.06
CA PRO A 79 -1.01 3.84 6.76
C PRO A 79 -1.98 3.92 5.58
N VAL A 80 -3.11 3.19 5.58
CA VAL A 80 -4.09 3.26 4.47
C VAL A 80 -4.55 4.70 4.28
N VAL A 81 -5.13 5.30 5.30
CA VAL A 81 -5.76 6.62 5.15
C VAL A 81 -4.71 7.69 4.86
N CYS A 82 -3.63 7.72 5.63
CA CYS A 82 -2.58 8.74 5.46
C CYS A 82 -1.91 8.62 4.09
N GLU A 83 -1.59 7.42 3.62
CA GLU A 83 -0.98 7.24 2.30
C GLU A 83 -1.91 7.74 1.18
N LYS A 84 -3.20 7.33 1.19
CA LYS A 84 -4.13 7.70 0.12
C LYS A 84 -4.37 9.20 0.10
N VAL A 85 -4.53 9.81 1.28
CA VAL A 85 -4.68 11.26 1.41
C VAL A 85 -3.41 11.98 0.96
N LEU A 86 -2.22 11.51 1.34
CA LEU A 86 -0.95 12.13 0.96
C LEU A 86 -0.69 12.04 -0.54
N ILE A 87 -0.89 10.86 -1.16
CA ILE A 87 -0.72 10.70 -2.61
C ILE A 87 -1.71 11.59 -3.35
N TYR A 88 -2.98 11.60 -2.92
CA TYR A 88 -3.99 12.45 -3.54
C TYR A 88 -3.67 13.95 -3.39
N PHE A 89 -3.22 14.37 -2.20
CA PHE A 89 -2.83 15.74 -1.92
C PHE A 89 -1.63 16.17 -2.79
N ILE A 90 -0.57 15.35 -2.84
CA ILE A 90 0.61 15.61 -3.68
C ILE A 90 0.20 15.72 -5.14
N GLY A 91 -0.63 14.79 -5.64
CA GLY A 91 -1.14 14.84 -7.02
C GLY A 91 -1.97 16.10 -7.31
N ALA A 92 -2.82 16.52 -6.37
CA ALA A 92 -3.61 17.73 -6.52
C ALA A 92 -2.74 18.99 -6.57
N VAL A 93 -1.70 19.07 -5.73
CA VAL A 93 -0.74 20.19 -5.72
C VAL A 93 0.05 20.23 -7.03
N LEU A 94 0.53 19.08 -7.52
CA LEU A 94 1.28 19.01 -8.78
C LEU A 94 0.42 19.33 -10.01
N LEU A 95 -0.83 18.85 -10.02
CA LEU A 95 -1.79 19.19 -11.08
C LEU A 95 -2.08 20.69 -11.10
N ALA A 96 -2.28 21.30 -9.93
CA ALA A 96 -2.52 22.74 -9.80
C ALA A 96 -1.29 23.59 -10.19
N ALA A 97 -0.08 23.05 -10.05
CA ALA A 97 1.16 23.70 -10.46
C ALA A 97 1.42 23.64 -11.97
N GLY A 98 0.52 23.04 -12.76
CA GLY A 98 0.59 22.99 -14.22
C GLY A 98 1.13 21.69 -14.80
N GLY A 99 1.46 20.68 -13.97
CA GLY A 99 1.92 19.37 -14.43
C GLY A 99 3.01 19.42 -15.53
N ASP A 100 3.13 18.35 -16.31
CA ASP A 100 4.06 18.27 -17.45
C ASP A 100 3.37 18.63 -18.79
N GLY A 101 2.29 19.42 -18.78
CA GLY A 101 1.54 19.76 -20.00
C GLY A 101 0.15 20.38 -19.78
N ASP A 102 -0.72 20.30 -20.80
CA ASP A 102 -2.11 20.77 -20.69
C ASP A 102 -2.92 19.88 -19.73
N THR A 103 -3.26 20.43 -18.58
CA THR A 103 -4.01 19.75 -17.52
C THR A 103 -5.52 19.95 -17.66
N SER A 104 -6.00 20.60 -18.72
CA SER A 104 -7.41 20.92 -18.92
C SER A 104 -8.27 19.65 -19.00
N GLY A 105 -9.20 19.49 -18.05
CA GLY A 105 -10.11 18.34 -18.00
C GLY A 105 -9.49 17.04 -17.44
N VAL A 106 -8.24 17.08 -16.97
CA VAL A 106 -7.59 15.93 -16.31
C VAL A 106 -7.99 15.91 -14.83
N THR A 107 -8.49 14.77 -14.35
CA THR A 107 -8.78 14.59 -12.92
C THR A 107 -7.48 14.34 -12.15
N VAL A 108 -7.45 14.69 -10.85
CA VAL A 108 -6.31 14.40 -9.97
C VAL A 108 -5.93 12.91 -10.00
N MET A 109 -6.92 12.02 -10.05
CA MET A 109 -6.69 10.58 -10.10
C MET A 109 -5.96 10.17 -11.39
N ASN A 110 -6.44 10.66 -12.54
CA ASN A 110 -5.83 10.37 -13.83
C ASN A 110 -4.38 10.91 -13.91
N PHE A 111 -4.15 12.09 -13.34
CA PHE A 111 -2.81 12.67 -13.25
C PHE A 111 -1.87 11.82 -12.40
N ILE A 112 -2.31 11.39 -11.21
CA ILE A 112 -1.48 10.56 -10.32
C ILE A 112 -1.14 9.22 -10.99
N GLU A 113 -2.13 8.55 -11.57
CA GLU A 113 -1.93 7.28 -12.28
C GLU A 113 -0.95 7.44 -13.45
N ALA A 114 -0.97 8.60 -14.09
CA ALA A 114 -0.13 8.88 -15.24
C ALA A 114 1.32 9.23 -14.88
N GLU A 115 1.52 10.09 -13.90
CA GLU A 115 2.79 10.82 -13.72
C GLU A 115 3.51 10.51 -12.41
N ALA A 116 2.80 10.12 -11.35
CA ALA A 116 3.38 10.05 -10.00
C ALA A 116 3.41 8.65 -9.42
N ALA A 117 2.28 7.94 -9.46
CA ALA A 117 2.10 6.64 -8.83
C ALA A 117 1.21 5.75 -9.72
N PRO A 118 1.78 5.03 -10.71
CA PRO A 118 1.02 4.17 -11.62
C PRO A 118 0.20 3.07 -10.94
N TYR A 119 0.57 2.70 -9.71
CA TYR A 119 -0.17 1.73 -8.89
C TYR A 119 -1.39 2.33 -8.18
N PHE A 120 -1.54 3.67 -8.14
CA PHE A 120 -2.60 4.37 -7.44
C PHE A 120 -3.90 4.41 -8.27
N THR A 121 -4.43 3.22 -8.55
CA THR A 121 -5.64 3.00 -9.35
C THR A 121 -6.90 2.99 -8.46
N PRO A 122 -8.12 3.09 -9.03
CA PRO A 122 -9.35 2.89 -8.28
C PRO A 122 -9.39 1.54 -7.54
N VAL A 123 -8.86 0.49 -8.18
CA VAL A 123 -8.73 -0.85 -7.57
C VAL A 123 -7.84 -0.79 -6.33
N TYR A 124 -6.69 -0.11 -6.42
CA TYR A 124 -5.79 0.07 -5.29
C TYR A 124 -6.47 0.83 -4.13
N VAL A 125 -7.22 1.89 -4.42
CA VAL A 125 -7.95 2.64 -3.38
C VAL A 125 -8.97 1.74 -2.68
N ILE A 126 -9.80 1.00 -3.42
CA ILE A 126 -10.82 0.10 -2.88
C ILE A 126 -10.19 -1.03 -2.06
N LEU A 127 -9.20 -1.72 -2.64
CA LEU A 127 -8.48 -2.79 -1.96
C LEU A 127 -7.75 -2.28 -0.73
N GLY A 128 -7.33 -1.01 -0.71
CA GLY A 128 -6.70 -0.39 0.44
C GLY A 128 -7.61 -0.43 1.67
N PHE A 129 -8.90 -0.13 1.51
CA PHE A 129 -9.86 -0.25 2.60
C PHE A 129 -10.13 -1.71 2.99
N LEU A 130 -10.19 -2.63 2.02
CA LEU A 130 -10.35 -4.06 2.28
C LEU A 130 -9.13 -4.72 2.93
N SER A 131 -7.95 -4.11 2.83
CA SER A 131 -6.73 -4.58 3.46
C SER A 131 -6.78 -4.51 4.99
N ILE A 132 -7.58 -3.59 5.54
CA ILE A 132 -7.75 -3.42 6.99
C ILE A 132 -8.44 -4.64 7.61
N PRO A 133 -9.67 -5.04 7.19
CA PRO A 133 -10.30 -6.25 7.72
C PRO A 133 -9.49 -7.51 7.38
N PHE A 134 -8.77 -7.54 6.25
CA PHE A 134 -7.86 -8.65 5.95
C PHE A 134 -6.72 -8.76 6.97
N SER A 135 -6.07 -7.65 7.34
CA SER A 135 -5.04 -7.62 8.37
C SER A 135 -5.59 -8.05 9.74
N MET A 136 -6.79 -7.57 10.09
CA MET A 136 -7.50 -7.97 11.31
C MET A 136 -7.81 -9.47 11.33
N TRP A 137 -8.20 -10.03 10.19
CA TRP A 137 -8.46 -11.47 10.04
C TRP A 137 -7.19 -12.31 10.22
N ILE A 138 -6.04 -11.87 9.71
CA ILE A 138 -4.76 -12.52 9.99
C ILE A 138 -4.42 -12.44 11.49
N ALA A 139 -4.65 -11.28 12.11
CA ALA A 139 -4.37 -11.06 13.54
C ALA A 139 -5.30 -11.86 14.47
N SER A 140 -6.48 -12.26 14.02
CA SER A 140 -7.45 -13.05 14.81
C SER A 140 -7.11 -14.55 14.87
N ARG A 141 -6.20 -15.03 14.01
CA ARG A 141 -5.77 -16.42 14.02
C ARG A 141 -5.03 -16.75 15.33
N LYS A 142 -5.15 -17.99 15.80
CA LYS A 142 -4.49 -18.47 17.04
C LYS A 142 -3.02 -18.03 17.06
N LYS A 143 -2.55 -17.51 18.21
CA LYS A 143 -1.14 -17.18 18.41
C LYS A 143 -0.32 -18.44 18.16
N VAL A 144 0.66 -18.35 17.27
CA VAL A 144 1.70 -19.36 17.15
C VAL A 144 2.54 -19.22 18.42
N SER A 145 2.48 -20.19 19.31
CA SER A 145 3.39 -20.25 20.45
C SER A 145 4.79 -20.48 19.90
N VAL A 146 5.58 -19.41 19.81
CA VAL A 146 7.01 -19.56 19.62
C VAL A 146 7.53 -20.12 20.94
N GLN A 147 7.70 -21.43 20.99
CA GLN A 147 8.48 -22.05 22.05
C GLN A 147 9.87 -21.44 21.95
N SER A 148 10.28 -20.70 22.97
CA SER A 148 11.66 -20.29 23.13
C SER A 148 12.51 -21.56 23.19
N MET A 149 13.29 -21.82 22.14
CA MET A 149 14.44 -22.71 22.20
C MET A 149 15.59 -21.98 22.90
#